data_AF-A0A350ZYW0-F1
#
_entry.id   AF-A0A350ZYW0-F1
#
_cell.length_a   1.000
_cell.length_b   1.000
_cell.length_c   1.000
_cell.angle_alpha   90.00
_cell.angle_beta   90.00
_cell.angle_gamma   90.00
#
_symmetry.space_group_name_H-M   'P 1'
#
loop_
_entity.id
_entity.type
_entity.pdbx_description
1 polymer ?
#
loop_
_entity_poly.entity_id
_entity_poly.type
_entity_poly.pdbx_seq_one_letter_code
_entity_poly.pdbx_strand_id
1 'polypeptide(L)'
;MTLRWRPTALGRRSGWLVSALFACALALFPPGVIQRTDLLLFDTLEPWFRAPALPTESTVIAIDEATLAAMGRWPWNRAVHAELIDRLTAVGVSSIAMAILFPESAPGDAELAEAMQASGRVILAVAPHAGTATEGMSELLPVDTLRASAAALGHVDVEIDLDGLSRRTYRLAGSG
;
A
#
# COMPACT_ATOMS: atom_id res chain seq x y z
N MET A 1 16.20 9.43 67.61
CA MET A 1 15.10 8.45 67.43
C MET A 1 14.68 8.50 65.97
N THR A 2 15.24 7.61 65.14
CA THR A 2 15.08 7.64 63.67
C THR A 2 14.10 6.54 63.23
N LEU A 3 12.90 6.95 62.78
CA LEU A 3 11.86 6.03 62.32
C LEU A 3 12.22 5.49 60.92
N ARG A 4 12.74 4.26 60.84
CA ARG A 4 13.01 3.56 59.57
C ARG A 4 11.72 2.96 59.03
N TRP A 5 11.14 3.60 58.01
CA TRP A 5 10.01 3.08 57.25
C TRP A 5 10.45 1.79 56.52
N ARG A 6 9.93 0.64 56.96
CA ARG A 6 10.15 -0.64 56.26
C ARG A 6 8.97 -0.87 55.31
N PRO A 7 9.17 -0.84 53.98
CA PRO A 7 8.10 -1.20 53.06
C PRO A 7 7.71 -2.66 53.33
N THR A 8 6.48 -2.89 53.79
CA THR A 8 5.94 -4.23 54.00
C THR A 8 5.93 -4.99 52.68
N ALA A 9 6.28 -6.28 52.70
CA ALA A 9 6.27 -7.16 51.51
C ALA A 9 4.92 -7.15 50.75
N LEU A 10 3.84 -6.75 51.43
CA LEU A 10 2.49 -6.54 50.88
C LEU A 10 2.44 -5.46 49.79
N GLY A 11 3.17 -4.35 49.96
CA GLY A 11 3.23 -3.27 48.96
C GLY A 11 3.94 -3.65 47.66
N ARG A 12 4.77 -4.70 47.70
CA ARG A 12 5.48 -5.23 46.53
C ARG A 12 4.67 -6.27 45.76
N ARG A 13 3.66 -6.89 46.38
CA ARG A 13 2.76 -7.90 45.78
C ARG A 13 1.44 -7.29 45.29
N SER A 14 0.98 -6.21 45.93
CA SER A 14 -0.22 -5.47 45.52
C SER A 14 -0.11 -4.92 44.10
N GLY A 15 1.07 -4.46 43.68
CA GLY A 15 1.31 -4.03 42.30
C GLY A 15 1.03 -5.14 41.28
N TRP A 16 1.48 -6.36 41.54
CA TRP A 16 1.24 -7.52 40.65
C TRP A 16 -0.24 -7.91 40.59
N LEU A 17 -0.96 -7.84 41.72
CA LEU A 17 -2.40 -8.14 41.76
C LEU A 17 -3.21 -7.10 40.97
N VAL A 18 -2.86 -5.82 41.08
CA VAL A 18 -3.49 -4.75 40.30
C VAL A 18 -3.19 -4.91 38.81
N SER A 19 -1.94 -5.18 38.44
CA SER A 19 -1.57 -5.43 37.04
C SER A 19 -2.26 -6.67 36.46
N ALA A 20 -2.37 -7.76 37.24
CA ALA A 20 -3.06 -8.98 36.81
C ALA A 20 -4.57 -8.75 36.64
N LEU A 21 -5.20 -8.00 37.56
CA LEU A 21 -6.61 -7.66 37.46
C LEU A 21 -6.89 -6.77 36.25
N PHE A 22 -6.02 -5.80 35.98
CA PHE A 22 -6.11 -4.93 34.81
C PHE A 22 -5.94 -5.70 33.50
N ALA A 23 -4.96 -6.62 33.43
CA ALA A 23 -4.79 -7.50 32.28
C ALA A 23 -6.00 -8.42 32.06
N CYS A 24 -6.57 -8.99 33.13
CA CYS A 24 -7.80 -9.78 33.04
C CYS A 24 -9.00 -8.94 32.58
N ALA A 25 -9.13 -7.70 33.06
CA ALA A 25 -10.19 -6.80 32.62
C ALA A 25 -10.06 -6.43 31.14
N LEU A 26 -8.84 -6.18 30.65
CA LEU A 26 -8.56 -5.97 29.24
C LEU A 26 -8.87 -7.21 28.39
N ALA A 27 -8.54 -8.40 28.88
CA ALA A 27 -8.83 -9.67 28.21
C ALA A 27 -10.33 -10.00 28.10
N LEU A 28 -11.20 -9.32 28.88
CA LEU A 28 -12.65 -9.44 28.77
C LEU A 28 -13.24 -8.60 27.62
N PHE A 29 -12.48 -7.65 27.05
CA PHE A 29 -12.93 -6.87 25.90
C PHE A 29 -12.73 -7.64 24.59
N PRO A 30 -13.67 -7.55 23.63
CA PRO A 30 -13.47 -8.13 22.31
C PRO A 30 -12.21 -7.52 21.66
N PRO A 31 -11.36 -8.33 20.99
CA PRO A 31 -10.17 -7.83 20.30
C PRO A 31 -10.47 -6.66 19.36
N GLY A 32 -11.61 -6.71 18.66
CA GLY A 32 -12.05 -5.63 17.76
C GLY A 32 -12.38 -4.31 18.47
N VAL A 33 -12.81 -4.34 19.74
CA VAL A 33 -13.04 -3.11 20.51
C VAL A 33 -11.72 -2.45 20.86
N ILE A 34 -10.73 -3.25 21.31
CA ILE A 34 -9.38 -2.78 21.61
C ILE A 34 -8.73 -2.16 20.37
N GLN A 35 -8.80 -2.86 19.23
CA GLN A 35 -8.21 -2.37 17.98
C GLN A 35 -8.90 -1.10 17.47
N ARG A 36 -10.24 -0.99 17.58
CA ARG A 36 -10.94 0.25 17.23
C ARG A 36 -10.55 1.41 18.14
N THR A 37 -10.37 1.18 19.44
CA THR A 37 -9.90 2.24 20.34
C THR A 37 -8.46 2.66 20.03
N ASP A 38 -7.62 1.74 19.59
CA ASP A 38 -6.25 2.03 19.14
C ASP A 38 -6.25 2.87 17.86
N LEU A 39 -7.08 2.52 16.87
CA LEU A 39 -7.23 3.30 15.63
C LEU A 39 -7.74 4.73 15.90
N LEU A 40 -8.72 4.88 16.79
CA LEU A 40 -9.20 6.21 17.21
C LEU A 40 -8.08 7.01 17.88
N LEU A 41 -7.32 6.38 18.78
CA LEU A 41 -6.20 7.04 19.44
C LEU A 41 -5.13 7.45 18.42
N PHE A 42 -4.80 6.55 17.50
CA PHE A 42 -3.88 6.83 16.40
C PHE A 42 -4.33 8.06 15.62
N ASP A 43 -5.56 8.11 15.13
CA ASP A 43 -6.08 9.25 14.35
C ASP A 43 -6.05 10.57 15.12
N THR A 44 -6.27 10.53 16.44
CA THR A 44 -6.21 11.75 17.28
C THR A 44 -4.79 12.24 17.52
N LEU A 45 -3.82 11.34 17.63
CA LEU A 45 -2.43 11.66 17.98
C LEU A 45 -1.55 11.88 16.73
N GLU A 46 -1.85 11.18 15.63
CA GLU A 46 -1.05 11.20 14.40
C GLU A 46 -0.76 12.62 13.89
N PRO A 47 -1.71 13.58 13.86
CA PRO A 47 -1.42 14.92 13.37
C PRO A 47 -0.35 15.67 14.18
N TRP A 48 -0.11 15.26 15.42
CA TRP A 48 0.85 15.90 16.33
C TRP A 48 2.27 15.39 16.08
N PHE A 49 2.40 14.21 15.47
CA PHE A 49 3.67 13.56 15.14
C PHE A 49 3.94 13.50 13.63
N ARG A 50 2.95 13.83 12.80
CA ARG A 50 3.06 13.85 11.34
C ARG A 50 4.13 14.84 10.90
N ALA A 51 5.14 14.36 10.19
CA ALA A 51 6.08 15.22 9.49
C ALA A 51 5.33 16.04 8.42
N PRO A 52 5.71 17.31 8.17
CA PRO A 52 5.09 18.09 7.11
C PRO A 52 5.09 17.31 5.79
N ALA A 53 3.94 17.27 5.11
CA ALA A 53 3.87 16.65 3.79
C ALA A 53 4.83 17.37 2.84
N LEU A 54 5.68 16.61 2.17
CA LEU A 54 6.49 17.16 1.09
C LEU A 54 5.54 17.62 -0.04
N PRO A 55 5.80 18.78 -0.67
CA PRO A 55 5.06 19.19 -1.85
C PRO A 55 5.07 18.06 -2.86
N THR A 56 3.89 17.57 -3.23
CA THR A 56 3.78 16.50 -4.20
C THR A 56 3.70 17.13 -5.59
N GLU A 57 4.82 17.15 -6.30
CA GLU A 57 4.87 17.53 -7.72
C GLU A 57 4.47 16.34 -8.60
N SER A 58 3.28 15.78 -8.38
CA SER A 58 2.74 14.67 -9.18
C SER A 58 1.46 15.09 -9.88
N THR A 59 1.20 14.48 -11.04
CA THR A 59 -0.03 14.65 -11.80
C THR A 59 -0.66 13.29 -12.01
N VAL A 60 -1.95 13.17 -11.72
CA VAL A 60 -2.72 11.94 -11.95
C VAL A 60 -3.42 12.04 -13.30
N ILE A 61 -3.14 11.09 -14.18
CA ILE A 61 -3.85 10.92 -15.45
C ILE A 61 -4.90 9.83 -15.21
N ALA A 62 -6.14 10.27 -15.01
CA ALA A 62 -7.26 9.39 -14.71
C ALA A 62 -7.90 8.85 -16.00
N ILE A 63 -8.40 7.62 -15.94
CA ILE A 63 -9.32 7.06 -16.92
C ILE A 63 -10.71 7.15 -16.31
N ASP A 64 -11.52 8.09 -16.80
CA ASP A 64 -12.87 8.36 -16.33
C ASP A 64 -13.92 8.10 -17.41
N GLU A 65 -15.18 8.31 -17.08
CA GLU A 65 -16.31 8.09 -18.01
C GLU A 65 -16.20 8.96 -19.27
N ALA A 66 -15.73 10.20 -19.14
CA ALA A 66 -15.54 11.09 -20.29
C ALA A 66 -14.44 10.57 -21.23
N THR A 67 -13.36 10.04 -20.66
CA THR A 67 -12.27 9.41 -21.39
C THR A 67 -12.74 8.15 -22.11
N LEU A 68 -13.52 7.29 -21.45
CA LEU A 68 -14.09 6.09 -22.05
C LEU A 68 -15.10 6.44 -23.16
N ALA A 69 -15.90 7.48 -22.98
CA ALA A 69 -16.80 7.98 -24.03
C ALA A 69 -16.04 8.49 -25.27
N ALA A 70 -14.87 9.10 -25.07
CA ALA A 70 -14.05 9.63 -26.16
C ALA A 70 -13.20 8.57 -26.87
N MET A 71 -12.60 7.63 -26.13
CA MET A 71 -11.64 6.65 -26.66
C MET A 71 -12.23 5.24 -26.86
N GLY A 72 -13.45 5.01 -26.40
CA GLY A 72 -14.13 3.73 -26.49
C GLY A 72 -13.88 2.84 -25.28
N ARG A 73 -14.40 1.62 -25.39
CA ARG A 73 -14.49 0.67 -24.27
C ARG A 73 -13.12 0.14 -23.85
N TRP A 74 -12.89 0.10 -22.54
CA TRP A 74 -11.77 -0.57 -21.89
C TRP A 74 -11.90 -2.11 -21.93
N PRO A 75 -10.80 -2.89 -22.01
CA PRO A 75 -9.40 -2.48 -22.15
C PRO A 75 -9.05 -2.05 -23.58
N TRP A 76 -8.21 -1.01 -23.69
CA TRP A 76 -7.72 -0.54 -24.99
C TRP A 76 -6.53 -1.36 -25.49
N ASN A 77 -6.20 -1.18 -26.77
CA ASN A 77 -4.95 -1.66 -27.34
C ASN A 77 -3.76 -0.99 -26.62
N ARG A 78 -2.71 -1.76 -26.34
CA ARG A 78 -1.53 -1.30 -25.59
C ARG A 78 -0.74 -0.20 -26.30
N ALA A 79 -0.88 -0.06 -27.62
CA ALA A 79 -0.34 1.06 -28.38
C ALA A 79 -0.84 2.43 -27.88
N VAL A 80 -2.05 2.51 -27.31
CA VAL A 80 -2.57 3.74 -26.68
C VAL A 80 -1.73 4.12 -25.45
N HIS A 81 -1.28 3.13 -24.68
CA HIS A 81 -0.41 3.36 -23.53
C HIS A 81 1.02 3.71 -23.96
N ALA A 82 1.50 3.12 -25.05
CA ALA A 82 2.80 3.47 -25.65
C ALA A 82 2.85 4.95 -26.04
N GLU A 83 1.84 5.43 -26.76
CA GLU A 83 1.75 6.84 -27.17
C GLU A 83 1.68 7.79 -25.95
N LEU A 84 0.97 7.41 -24.90
CA LEU A 84 0.95 8.17 -23.65
C LEU A 84 2.36 8.28 -23.04
N ILE A 85 3.10 7.17 -22.97
CA ILE A 85 4.46 7.14 -22.44
C ILE A 85 5.39 8.03 -23.28
N ASP A 86 5.30 7.97 -24.61
CA ASP A 86 6.11 8.80 -25.50
C ASP A 86 5.89 10.29 -25.25
N ARG A 87 4.62 10.70 -25.14
CA ARG A 87 4.26 12.10 -24.85
C ARG A 87 4.79 12.56 -23.49
N LEU A 88 4.64 11.72 -22.45
CA LEU A 88 5.14 12.04 -21.11
C LEU A 88 6.68 12.11 -21.09
N THR A 89 7.33 11.22 -21.81
CA THR A 89 8.79 11.18 -21.94
C THR A 89 9.32 12.43 -22.64
N ALA A 90 8.63 12.90 -23.69
CA ALA A 90 8.99 14.11 -24.43
C ALA A 90 8.91 15.39 -23.58
N VAL A 91 7.99 15.43 -22.60
CA VAL A 91 7.86 16.55 -21.65
C VAL A 91 8.87 16.46 -20.50
N GLY A 92 9.60 15.34 -20.38
CA GLY A 92 10.72 15.21 -19.45
C GLY A 92 10.30 14.88 -18.01
N VAL A 93 9.18 14.19 -17.81
CA VAL A 93 8.78 13.72 -16.47
C VAL A 93 9.86 12.82 -15.84
N SER A 94 10.01 12.89 -14.52
CA SER A 94 11.03 12.12 -13.79
C SER A 94 10.71 10.63 -13.69
N SER A 95 9.42 10.27 -13.60
CA SER A 95 8.94 8.91 -13.46
C SER A 95 7.50 8.78 -13.98
N ILE A 96 7.13 7.58 -14.42
CA ILE A 96 5.79 7.26 -14.90
C ILE A 96 5.31 6.02 -14.14
N ALA A 97 4.40 6.20 -13.18
CA ALA A 97 3.77 5.09 -12.46
C ALA A 97 2.46 4.68 -13.14
N MET A 98 2.40 3.45 -13.65
CA MET A 98 1.21 2.91 -14.30
C MET A 98 0.44 2.00 -13.34
N ALA A 99 -0.62 2.54 -12.74
CA ALA A 99 -1.56 1.79 -11.92
C ALA A 99 -2.54 0.94 -12.75
N ILE A 100 -2.00 0.17 -13.71
CA ILE A 100 -2.73 -0.74 -14.59
C ILE A 100 -2.03 -2.09 -14.53
N LEU A 101 -2.80 -3.17 -14.36
CA LEU A 101 -2.28 -4.53 -14.33
C LEU A 101 -2.19 -5.10 -15.75
N PHE A 102 -1.06 -5.73 -16.06
CA PHE A 102 -0.76 -6.33 -17.37
C PHE A 102 -0.51 -7.86 -17.28
N PRO A 103 -1.40 -8.65 -16.65
CA PRO A 103 -1.12 -10.06 -16.37
C PRO A 103 -1.15 -10.97 -17.60
N GLU A 104 -1.77 -10.52 -18.68
CA GLU A 104 -2.01 -11.29 -19.89
C GLU A 104 -1.54 -10.54 -21.13
N SER A 105 -1.10 -11.29 -22.13
CA SER A 105 -0.65 -10.74 -23.40
C SER A 105 -1.81 -10.11 -24.16
N ALA A 106 -1.55 -8.96 -24.77
CA ALA A 106 -2.55 -8.21 -25.51
C ALA A 106 -1.95 -7.57 -26.78
N PRO A 107 -2.78 -7.22 -27.77
CA PRO A 107 -2.32 -6.44 -28.91
C PRO A 107 -1.65 -5.13 -28.46
N GLY A 108 -0.47 -4.85 -29.03
CA GLY A 108 0.31 -3.66 -28.74
C GLY A 108 1.41 -3.84 -27.67
N ASP A 109 1.59 -5.05 -27.11
CA ASP A 109 2.59 -5.28 -26.05
C ASP A 109 4.02 -4.96 -26.50
N ALA A 110 4.34 -5.13 -27.78
CA ALA A 110 5.65 -4.81 -28.34
C ALA A 110 5.88 -3.30 -28.37
N GLU A 111 4.89 -2.55 -28.86
CA GLU A 111 4.90 -1.08 -28.92
C GLU A 111 4.99 -0.47 -27.51
N LEU A 112 4.24 -1.04 -26.56
CA LEU A 112 4.32 -0.63 -25.17
C LEU A 112 5.70 -0.94 -24.56
N ALA A 113 6.25 -2.13 -24.80
CA ALA A 113 7.59 -2.50 -24.33
C ALA A 113 8.67 -1.56 -24.89
N GLU A 114 8.61 -1.22 -26.19
CA GLU A 114 9.55 -0.30 -26.84
C GLU A 114 9.48 1.11 -26.24
N ALA A 115 8.28 1.66 -26.08
CA ALA A 115 8.09 2.98 -25.45
C ALA A 115 8.59 3.00 -23.99
N MET A 116 8.35 1.91 -23.24
CA MET A 116 8.84 1.75 -21.88
C MET A 116 10.37 1.73 -21.81
N GLN A 117 11.03 0.96 -22.68
CA GLN A 117 12.48 0.88 -22.77
C GLN A 117 13.10 2.22 -23.18
N ALA A 118 12.51 2.88 -24.18
CA ALA A 118 12.97 4.20 -24.64
C ALA A 118 12.83 5.27 -23.55
N SER A 119 11.76 5.22 -22.76
CA SER A 119 11.54 6.12 -21.64
C SER A 119 12.51 5.85 -20.47
N GLY A 120 12.72 4.57 -20.13
CA GLY A 120 13.56 4.15 -19.00
C GLY A 120 13.04 4.58 -17.62
N ARG A 121 11.78 5.04 -17.54
CA ARG A 121 11.17 5.68 -16.35
C ARG A 121 9.86 5.06 -15.89
N VAL A 122 9.43 3.99 -16.54
CA VAL A 122 8.10 3.40 -16.34
C VAL A 122 8.13 2.37 -15.20
N ILE A 123 7.21 2.53 -14.26
CA ILE A 123 6.99 1.63 -13.13
C ILE A 123 5.66 0.93 -13.33
N LEU A 124 5.66 -0.40 -13.38
CA LEU A 124 4.44 -1.19 -13.57
C LEU A 124 3.85 -1.68 -12.25
N ALA A 125 2.52 -1.73 -12.19
CA ALA A 125 1.79 -2.28 -11.07
C ALA A 125 1.91 -3.80 -10.94
N VAL A 126 2.05 -4.26 -9.70
CA VAL A 126 1.92 -5.65 -9.27
C VAL A 126 0.86 -5.71 -8.17
N ALA A 127 0.05 -6.77 -8.15
CA ALA A 127 -1.00 -6.96 -7.15
C ALA A 127 -0.94 -8.36 -6.54
N PRO A 128 -1.39 -8.55 -5.29
CA PRO A 128 -1.55 -9.88 -4.71
C PRO A 128 -2.62 -10.66 -5.46
N HIS A 129 -2.35 -11.94 -5.71
CA HIS A 129 -3.28 -12.90 -6.28
C HIS A 129 -3.53 -14.01 -5.25
N ALA A 130 -4.79 -14.14 -4.82
CA ALA A 130 -5.19 -15.22 -3.93
C ALA A 130 -5.33 -16.50 -4.75
N GLY A 131 -4.38 -17.43 -4.60
CA GLY A 131 -4.48 -18.78 -5.13
C GLY A 131 -5.42 -19.66 -4.29
N THR A 132 -5.51 -20.93 -4.67
CA THR A 132 -6.24 -21.91 -3.86
C THR A 132 -5.54 -22.17 -2.52
N ALA A 133 -6.23 -22.80 -1.56
CA ALA A 133 -5.67 -23.13 -0.24
C ALA A 133 -4.33 -23.92 -0.31
N THR A 134 -4.10 -24.63 -1.41
CA THR A 134 -2.87 -25.36 -1.72
C THR A 134 -1.78 -24.53 -2.41
N GLU A 135 -2.16 -23.49 -3.17
CA GLU A 135 -1.23 -22.65 -3.93
C GLU A 135 -0.76 -21.43 -3.14
N GLY A 136 -1.51 -21.03 -2.11
CA GLY A 136 -1.16 -19.89 -1.27
C GLY A 136 -1.37 -18.55 -1.99
N MET A 137 -0.73 -17.50 -1.47
CA MET A 137 -0.76 -16.17 -2.08
C MET A 137 0.40 -16.03 -3.06
N SER A 138 0.11 -15.55 -4.27
CA SER A 138 1.10 -15.26 -5.30
C SER A 138 0.99 -13.81 -5.76
N GLU A 139 1.88 -13.38 -6.66
CA GLU A 139 1.89 -12.05 -7.22
C GLU A 139 1.39 -12.08 -8.67
N LEU A 140 0.48 -11.17 -8.99
CA LEU A 140 0.02 -10.93 -10.34
C LEU A 140 1.03 -10.00 -11.04
N LEU A 141 1.97 -10.61 -11.75
CA LEU A 141 3.03 -9.91 -12.47
C LEU A 141 2.59 -9.46 -13.85
N PRO A 142 3.19 -8.38 -14.40
CA PRO A 142 3.11 -8.10 -15.82
C PRO A 142 3.68 -9.24 -16.65
N VAL A 143 3.17 -9.42 -17.88
CA VAL A 143 3.79 -10.34 -18.86
C VAL A 143 5.27 -10.03 -19.06
N ASP A 144 6.07 -11.06 -19.34
CA ASP A 144 7.52 -10.98 -19.33
C ASP A 144 8.10 -9.89 -20.23
N THR A 145 7.48 -9.65 -21.39
CA THR A 145 7.89 -8.60 -22.33
C THR A 145 7.82 -7.21 -21.70
N LEU A 146 6.74 -6.92 -20.99
CA LEU A 146 6.53 -5.65 -20.31
C LEU A 146 7.34 -5.57 -19.01
N ARG A 147 7.40 -6.67 -18.26
CA ARG A 147 8.18 -6.76 -17.01
C ARG A 147 9.66 -6.49 -17.24
N ALA A 148 10.25 -7.08 -18.28
CA ALA A 148 11.66 -6.88 -18.63
C ALA A 148 11.95 -5.45 -19.14
N SER A 149 10.93 -4.74 -19.61
CA SER A 149 11.02 -3.38 -20.16
C SER A 149 10.77 -2.29 -19.11
N ALA A 150 10.23 -2.65 -17.94
CA ALA A 150 9.94 -1.72 -16.87
C ALA A 150 11.21 -1.29 -16.13
N ALA A 151 11.28 -0.03 -15.72
CA ALA A 151 12.36 0.49 -14.89
C ALA A 151 12.27 -0.06 -13.45
N ALA A 152 11.05 -0.31 -12.97
CA ALA A 152 10.80 -0.96 -11.69
C ALA A 152 9.38 -1.57 -11.66
N LEU A 153 9.13 -2.40 -10.66
CA LEU A 153 7.80 -2.86 -10.29
C LEU A 153 7.37 -2.19 -8.99
N GLY A 154 6.08 -1.84 -8.89
CA GLY A 154 5.49 -1.22 -7.71
C GLY A 154 4.20 -1.93 -7.31
N HIS A 155 4.07 -2.23 -6.02
CA HIS A 155 2.85 -2.85 -5.52
C HIS A 155 1.72 -1.83 -5.43
N VAL A 156 0.49 -2.26 -5.72
CA VAL A 156 -0.72 -1.40 -5.66
C VAL A 156 -1.69 -1.82 -4.55
N ASP A 157 -1.33 -2.82 -3.75
CA ASP A 157 -2.10 -3.19 -2.57
C ASP A 157 -1.99 -2.15 -1.46
N VAL A 158 -3.09 -2.05 -0.73
CA VAL A 158 -3.27 -1.12 0.37
C VAL A 158 -3.86 -1.91 1.52
N GLU A 159 -3.24 -1.80 2.70
CA GLU A 159 -3.79 -2.41 3.91
C GLU A 159 -5.01 -1.62 4.37
N ILE A 160 -6.10 -2.34 4.59
CA ILE A 160 -7.36 -1.78 5.08
C ILE A 160 -7.53 -2.23 6.53
N ASP A 161 -7.60 -1.24 7.43
CA ASP A 161 -7.83 -1.46 8.85
C ASP A 161 -9.26 -1.96 9.12
N LEU A 162 -9.55 -2.39 10.36
CA LEU A 162 -10.86 -2.92 10.77
C LEU A 162 -12.04 -1.96 10.58
N ASP A 163 -11.78 -0.67 10.40
CA ASP A 163 -12.79 0.36 10.16
C ASP A 163 -12.92 0.74 8.68
N GLY A 164 -12.21 0.06 7.78
CA GLY A 164 -12.30 0.26 6.34
C GLY A 164 -11.40 1.39 5.81
N LEU A 165 -10.58 2.02 6.67
CA LEU A 165 -9.65 3.05 6.26
C LEU A 165 -8.25 2.47 6.04
N SER A 166 -7.48 3.11 5.16
CA SER A 166 -6.05 2.82 5.03
C SER A 166 -5.22 3.91 5.68
N ARG A 167 -4.32 3.50 6.57
CA ARG A 167 -3.38 4.37 7.28
C ARG A 167 -1.92 4.01 7.00
N ARG A 168 -1.68 2.92 6.28
CA ARG A 168 -0.36 2.35 6.06
C ARG A 168 -0.22 1.84 4.65
N THR A 169 0.94 2.13 4.07
CA THR A 169 1.43 1.53 2.84
C THR A 169 2.81 0.98 3.13
N TYR A 170 3.09 -0.21 2.63
CA TYR A 170 4.42 -0.79 2.76
C TYR A 170 5.36 -0.16 1.72
N ARG A 171 6.67 -0.17 2.00
CA ARG A 171 7.67 0.22 1.00
C ARG A 171 7.97 -0.92 0.03
N LEU A 172 7.81 -2.15 0.51
CA LEU A 172 8.02 -3.40 -0.19
C LEU A 172 6.86 -4.32 0.17
N ALA A 173 6.31 -5.01 -0.82
CA ALA A 173 5.27 -6.00 -0.67
C ALA A 173 5.58 -7.20 -1.58
N GLY A 174 4.94 -8.34 -1.31
CA GLY A 174 5.19 -9.59 -2.05
C GLY A 174 5.94 -10.63 -1.22
N SER A 175 6.36 -11.70 -1.89
CA SER A 175 6.92 -12.91 -1.31
C SER A 175 8.45 -12.91 -1.18
N GLY A 176 9.14 -11.93 -1.79
CA GLY A 176 10.59 -11.77 -1.70
C GLY A 176 11.18 -10.96 -2.84
#